data_AF-A0AAU7ASI9-F1
#
_entry.id   AF-A0AAU7ASI9-F1
#
_cell.length_a   1.000
_cell.length_b   1.000
_cell.length_c   1.000
_cell.angle_alpha   90.00
_cell.angle_beta   90.00
_cell.angle_gamma   90.00
#
_symmetry.space_group_name_H-M   'P 1'
#
loop_
_entity.id
_entity.type
_entity.pdbx_description
1 polymer ?
#
loop_
_entity_poly.entity_id
_entity_poly.type
_entity_poly.pdbx_seq_one_letter_code
_entity_poly.pdbx_strand_id
1 'polypeptide(L)'
;MLTLRDLVRDLQVPVRSGDEQLDRPVRWVHISELEDPTPWLSGGELLLTTGLALSTDDGQRAFVHALDDHGLAGLGFGLGFAHASIPDALLDAARQRNFPILEIPYEQPFIAVTEKAFTRLVNEQYAVLQRSIAAQERLQRIVLSERGLDAIVAAIAALVGGTALVFDGRGEPMSSHAFRRELPEPAVARIAAELHDRARRGERRAFVPSDPDLGPRALALPILATEASERGGVPQAWLVAVKDAGGLSELDRLVLHQAVTVVALELLRHRVADTTERRLAGDVLNALVSGEVEGAELTRRLQPFGLGGDVTALVVQATAPGASAVAACEGAVAAALRDEAVGGLVAATGGLVCALMPGVGDEELFELAGRIVARVSAQSASPPDAGVGRAVPAGRARETFHEARCAMEAVLLGGEGAADADGVRAGTPPRVATYRDLGSFQLLLSLQDSDALRLFCDSLLAPIERGEGHYGGELMRSLEAFIECNGQWEAAARRLYCHRHTLRYRIRKIEELTGRDLGSARDRIEFWLALRGREIAVRRPAGSDPRAPALANGLTGTRASGEGGADGRGGAGGVRLLGAEPDADAGDGAGAGAA
;
A
#
# COMPACT_ATOMS: atom_id res chain seq x y z
N MET A 1 -12.98 -1.74 -40.48
CA MET A 1 -13.14 -2.82 -41.45
C MET A 1 -13.48 -2.18 -42.78
N LEU A 2 -12.64 -2.42 -43.80
CA LEU A 2 -12.83 -1.92 -45.15
C LEU A 2 -14.11 -2.49 -45.77
N THR A 3 -14.96 -1.64 -46.35
CA THR A 3 -16.17 -2.05 -47.09
C THR A 3 -16.01 -1.82 -48.59
N LEU A 4 -16.86 -2.42 -49.41
CA LEU A 4 -16.90 -2.11 -50.85
C LEU A 4 -17.22 -0.62 -51.10
N ARG A 5 -18.09 -0.03 -50.28
CA ARG A 5 -18.45 1.40 -50.34
C ARG A 5 -17.22 2.29 -50.16
N ASP A 6 -16.32 1.94 -49.25
CA ASP A 6 -15.07 2.67 -49.06
C ASP A 6 -14.15 2.59 -50.28
N LEU A 7 -14.04 1.40 -50.90
CA LEU A 7 -13.27 1.22 -52.13
C LEU A 7 -13.86 1.98 -53.31
N VAL A 8 -15.18 1.93 -53.51
CA VAL A 8 -15.87 2.67 -54.59
C VAL A 8 -15.62 4.18 -54.46
N ARG A 9 -15.73 4.73 -53.25
CA ARG A 9 -15.45 6.16 -53.00
C ARG A 9 -14.00 6.52 -53.33
N ASP A 10 -13.05 5.69 -52.91
CA ASP A 10 -11.62 5.99 -53.02
C ASP A 10 -11.07 5.74 -54.44
N LEU A 11 -11.65 4.79 -55.17
CA LEU A 11 -11.29 4.44 -56.54
C LEU A 11 -12.07 5.24 -57.58
N GLN A 12 -13.20 5.84 -57.18
CA GLN A 12 -14.12 6.56 -58.08
C GLN A 12 -14.58 5.72 -59.27
N VAL A 13 -14.77 4.42 -59.04
CA VAL A 13 -15.19 3.45 -60.06
C VAL A 13 -16.70 3.33 -60.12
N PRO A 14 -17.29 3.15 -61.31
CA PRO A 14 -18.73 2.94 -61.43
C PRO A 14 -19.18 1.60 -60.86
N VAL A 15 -20.30 1.61 -60.13
CA VAL A 15 -21.04 0.41 -59.73
C VAL A 15 -22.05 0.08 -60.84
N ARG A 16 -22.09 -1.17 -61.29
CA ARG A 16 -22.96 -1.64 -62.39
C ARG A 16 -24.06 -2.59 -61.94
N SER A 17 -23.95 -3.13 -60.72
CA SER A 17 -24.93 -3.97 -60.06
C SER A 17 -24.68 -3.96 -58.54
N GLY A 18 -25.69 -4.28 -57.73
CA GLY A 18 -25.55 -4.58 -56.31
C GLY A 18 -25.32 -3.38 -55.39
N ASP A 19 -25.84 -2.19 -55.73
CA ASP A 19 -25.70 -0.95 -54.94
C ASP A 19 -26.14 -1.09 -53.47
N GLU A 20 -27.13 -1.94 -53.20
CA GLU A 20 -27.64 -2.22 -51.85
C GLU A 20 -26.68 -3.08 -51.01
N GLN A 21 -25.70 -3.74 -51.62
CA GLN A 21 -24.73 -4.64 -50.96
C GLN A 21 -23.32 -4.04 -50.82
N LEU A 22 -23.16 -2.72 -51.02
CA LEU A 22 -21.85 -2.05 -50.91
C LEU A 22 -21.28 -2.02 -49.49
N ASP A 23 -22.07 -2.30 -48.45
CA ASP A 23 -21.59 -2.37 -47.07
C ASP A 23 -20.96 -3.73 -46.71
N ARG A 24 -20.87 -4.66 -47.69
CA ARG A 24 -20.15 -5.93 -47.53
C ARG A 24 -18.67 -5.67 -47.13
N PRO A 25 -18.15 -6.37 -46.10
CA PRO A 25 -16.76 -6.23 -45.70
C PRO A 25 -15.84 -6.86 -46.74
N VAL A 26 -14.76 -6.15 -47.09
CA VAL A 26 -13.72 -6.62 -48.01
C VAL A 26 -12.52 -7.06 -47.19
N ARG A 27 -12.27 -8.37 -47.17
CA ARG A 27 -11.12 -8.96 -46.46
C ARG A 27 -9.83 -8.89 -47.28
N TRP A 28 -9.95 -9.04 -48.60
CA TRP A 28 -8.82 -9.10 -49.51
C TRP A 28 -9.24 -8.72 -50.94
N VAL A 29 -8.29 -8.35 -51.78
CA VAL A 29 -8.50 -8.16 -53.23
C VAL A 29 -7.65 -9.18 -53.96
N HIS A 30 -8.27 -10.00 -54.81
CA HIS A 30 -7.60 -11.06 -55.54
C HIS A 30 -7.79 -10.88 -57.04
N ILE A 31 -6.79 -11.23 -57.86
CA ILE A 31 -6.87 -11.16 -59.32
C ILE A 31 -6.86 -12.59 -59.86
N SER A 32 -7.83 -12.94 -60.70
CA SER A 32 -7.87 -14.25 -61.37
C SER A 32 -8.53 -14.18 -62.74
N GLU A 33 -8.07 -15.04 -63.64
CA GLU A 33 -8.61 -15.24 -64.99
C GLU A 33 -9.12 -16.69 -65.20
N LEU A 34 -9.21 -17.47 -64.11
CA LEU A 34 -9.73 -18.84 -64.16
C LEU A 34 -11.25 -18.83 -64.37
N GLU A 35 -11.76 -19.83 -65.10
CA GLU A 35 -13.21 -20.03 -65.32
C GLU A 35 -13.97 -20.28 -64.00
N ASP A 36 -13.32 -20.93 -63.03
CA ASP A 36 -13.81 -21.04 -61.66
C ASP A 36 -12.64 -20.84 -60.67
N PRO A 37 -12.50 -19.67 -60.05
CA PRO A 37 -11.46 -19.39 -59.07
C PRO A 37 -11.85 -19.79 -57.64
N THR A 38 -13.10 -20.18 -57.39
CA THR A 38 -13.63 -20.41 -56.03
C THR A 38 -12.87 -21.47 -55.20
N PRO A 39 -12.28 -22.54 -55.77
CA PRO A 39 -11.53 -23.53 -54.99
C PRO A 39 -10.32 -22.97 -54.24
N TRP A 40 -9.82 -21.80 -54.63
CA TRP A 40 -8.66 -21.13 -54.01
C TRP A 40 -9.01 -19.90 -53.19
N LEU A 41 -10.30 -19.58 -53.05
CA LEU A 41 -10.79 -18.41 -52.32
C LEU A 41 -11.42 -18.83 -50.99
N SER A 42 -11.50 -17.90 -50.04
CA SER A 42 -12.03 -18.16 -48.69
C SER A 42 -13.35 -17.44 -48.38
N GLY A 43 -13.81 -16.54 -49.26
CA GLY A 43 -14.97 -15.69 -49.04
C GLY A 43 -14.58 -14.31 -48.49
N GLY A 44 -15.41 -13.31 -48.82
CA GLY A 44 -15.20 -11.91 -48.46
C GLY A 44 -14.15 -11.17 -49.30
N GLU A 45 -13.64 -11.77 -50.39
CA GLU A 45 -12.73 -11.11 -51.32
C GLU A 45 -13.48 -10.27 -52.37
N LEU A 46 -12.87 -9.18 -52.81
CA LEU A 46 -13.20 -8.52 -54.07
C LEU A 46 -12.33 -9.16 -55.17
N LEU A 47 -12.95 -9.90 -56.09
CA LEU A 47 -12.23 -10.52 -57.20
C LEU A 47 -12.08 -9.51 -58.34
N LEU A 48 -10.90 -9.46 -58.97
CA LEU A 48 -10.63 -8.67 -60.16
C LEU A 48 -10.35 -9.59 -61.34
N THR A 49 -10.97 -9.30 -62.49
CA THR A 49 -10.79 -10.07 -63.73
C THR A 49 -10.98 -9.19 -64.95
N THR A 50 -10.28 -9.48 -66.03
CA THR A 50 -10.51 -8.90 -67.37
C THR A 50 -11.52 -9.73 -68.18
N GLY A 51 -11.96 -10.86 -67.64
CA GLY A 51 -12.96 -11.73 -68.24
C GLY A 51 -12.44 -12.50 -69.45
N LEU A 52 -11.12 -12.77 -69.53
CA LEU A 52 -10.51 -13.39 -70.71
C LEU A 52 -11.10 -14.79 -71.01
N ALA A 53 -11.42 -15.55 -69.96
CA ALA A 53 -12.05 -16.86 -70.08
C ALA A 53 -13.58 -16.80 -70.25
N LEU A 54 -14.21 -15.63 -70.15
CA LEU A 54 -15.67 -15.46 -70.11
C LEU A 54 -16.25 -15.14 -71.50
N SER A 55 -16.09 -16.08 -72.44
CA SER A 55 -16.48 -15.90 -73.85
C SER A 55 -17.93 -16.28 -74.18
N THR A 56 -18.64 -16.97 -73.29
CA THR A 56 -20.01 -17.44 -73.51
C THR A 56 -20.96 -16.93 -72.42
N ASP A 57 -22.21 -16.68 -72.79
CA ASP A 57 -23.26 -16.22 -71.87
C ASP A 57 -23.49 -17.19 -70.70
N ASP A 58 -23.45 -18.51 -70.96
CA ASP A 58 -23.61 -19.52 -69.92
C ASP A 58 -22.43 -19.51 -68.92
N GLY A 59 -21.21 -19.37 -69.43
CA GLY A 59 -20.01 -19.24 -68.58
C GLY A 59 -20.03 -17.98 -67.73
N GLN A 60 -20.47 -16.85 -68.31
CA GLN A 60 -20.62 -15.58 -67.60
C GLN A 60 -21.64 -15.65 -66.45
N ARG A 61 -22.79 -16.29 -66.68
CA ARG A 61 -23.80 -16.51 -65.62
C ARG A 61 -23.28 -17.45 -64.53
N ALA A 62 -22.70 -18.58 -64.93
CA ALA A 62 -22.14 -19.56 -64.00
C ALA A 62 -21.05 -18.95 -63.11
N PHE A 63 -20.21 -18.08 -63.68
CA PHE A 63 -19.17 -17.37 -62.94
C PHE A 63 -19.74 -16.52 -61.79
N VAL A 64 -20.75 -15.69 -62.07
CA VAL A 64 -21.39 -14.85 -61.02
C VAL A 64 -22.04 -15.71 -59.93
N HIS A 65 -22.70 -16.81 -60.32
CA HIS A 65 -23.27 -17.76 -59.36
C HIS A 65 -22.20 -18.33 -58.43
N ALA A 66 -21.09 -18.82 -58.99
CA ALA A 66 -20.00 -19.38 -58.21
C ALA A 66 -19.41 -18.37 -57.21
N LEU A 67 -19.18 -17.12 -57.63
CA LEU A 67 -18.61 -16.10 -56.75
C LEU A 67 -19.55 -15.70 -55.59
N ASP A 68 -20.84 -15.52 -55.87
CA ASP A 68 -21.80 -15.14 -54.85
C ASP A 68 -22.15 -16.30 -53.91
N ASP A 69 -22.26 -17.53 -54.44
CA ASP A 69 -22.46 -18.74 -53.63
C ASP A 69 -21.27 -18.99 -52.68
N HIS A 70 -20.05 -18.63 -53.10
CA HIS A 70 -18.83 -18.69 -52.28
C HIS A 70 -18.67 -17.48 -51.34
N GLY A 71 -19.63 -16.55 -51.32
CA GLY A 71 -19.67 -15.43 -50.38
C GLY A 71 -18.61 -14.36 -50.64
N LEU A 72 -18.20 -14.14 -51.89
CA LEU A 72 -17.31 -13.02 -52.23
C LEU A 72 -17.98 -11.67 -51.94
N ALA A 73 -17.16 -10.66 -51.65
CA ALA A 73 -17.67 -9.31 -51.43
C ALA A 73 -18.25 -8.73 -52.71
N GLY A 74 -17.55 -8.88 -53.85
CA GLY A 74 -17.98 -8.40 -55.17
C GLY A 74 -16.98 -8.75 -56.28
N LEU A 75 -17.25 -8.26 -57.49
CA LEU A 75 -16.41 -8.43 -58.68
C LEU A 75 -16.01 -7.07 -59.28
N GLY A 76 -14.72 -6.81 -59.46
CA GLY A 76 -14.20 -5.73 -60.28
C GLY A 76 -13.86 -6.24 -61.67
N PHE A 77 -14.57 -5.75 -62.68
CA PHE A 77 -14.42 -6.19 -64.06
C PHE A 77 -13.63 -5.16 -64.87
N GLY A 78 -12.45 -5.55 -65.37
CA GLY A 78 -11.57 -4.72 -66.17
C GLY A 78 -12.01 -4.62 -67.63
N LEU A 79 -12.15 -3.40 -68.15
CA LEU A 79 -12.50 -3.15 -69.54
C LEU A 79 -11.26 -2.92 -70.43
N GLY A 80 -11.44 -3.02 -71.75
CA GLY A 80 -10.41 -2.67 -72.74
C GLY A 80 -9.48 -3.82 -73.12
N PHE A 81 -9.81 -5.04 -72.70
CA PHE A 81 -9.10 -6.28 -73.07
C PHE A 81 -9.96 -7.15 -73.98
N ALA A 82 -10.46 -8.29 -73.49
CA ALA A 82 -11.37 -9.17 -74.22
C ALA A 82 -12.77 -8.55 -74.42
N HIS A 83 -13.15 -7.61 -73.54
CA HIS A 83 -14.49 -7.02 -73.50
C HIS A 83 -14.42 -5.49 -73.49
N ALA A 84 -15.16 -4.85 -74.39
CA ALA A 84 -15.27 -3.37 -74.48
C ALA A 84 -16.25 -2.80 -73.45
N SER A 85 -17.21 -3.60 -72.99
CA SER A 85 -18.16 -3.33 -71.92
C SER A 85 -18.36 -4.60 -71.11
N ILE A 86 -18.87 -4.49 -69.87
CA ILE A 86 -19.21 -5.68 -69.10
C ILE A 86 -20.31 -6.45 -69.85
N PRO A 87 -20.17 -7.77 -70.10
CA PRO A 87 -21.16 -8.55 -70.83
C PRO A 87 -22.56 -8.52 -70.18
N ASP A 88 -23.61 -8.41 -70.99
CA ASP A 88 -25.00 -8.28 -70.50
C ASP A 88 -25.44 -9.51 -69.69
N ALA A 89 -25.08 -10.72 -70.14
CA ALA A 89 -25.42 -11.95 -69.42
C ALA A 89 -24.77 -12.02 -68.02
N LEU A 90 -23.59 -11.42 -67.85
CA LEU A 90 -22.90 -11.30 -66.56
C LEU A 90 -23.61 -10.28 -65.65
N LEU A 91 -23.98 -9.12 -66.19
CA LEU A 91 -24.71 -8.09 -65.45
C LEU A 91 -26.11 -8.55 -65.03
N ASP A 92 -26.82 -9.26 -65.90
CA ASP A 92 -28.17 -9.74 -65.61
C ASP A 92 -28.17 -10.81 -64.51
N ALA A 93 -27.19 -11.72 -64.51
CA ALA A 93 -27.00 -12.67 -63.41
C ALA A 93 -26.68 -11.96 -62.09
N ALA A 94 -25.84 -10.93 -62.14
CA ALA A 94 -25.49 -10.16 -60.94
C ALA A 94 -26.67 -9.38 -60.37
N ARG A 95 -27.49 -8.76 -61.22
CA ARG A 95 -28.70 -8.03 -60.81
C ARG A 95 -29.72 -8.96 -60.19
N GLN A 96 -29.93 -10.14 -60.76
CA GLN A 96 -30.86 -11.14 -60.19
C GLN A 96 -30.47 -11.57 -58.77
N ARG A 97 -29.19 -11.48 -58.42
CA ARG A 97 -28.64 -11.87 -57.11
C ARG A 97 -28.25 -10.69 -56.23
N ASN A 98 -28.49 -9.46 -56.68
CA ASN A 98 -27.98 -8.24 -56.06
C ASN A 98 -26.47 -8.29 -55.79
N PHE A 99 -25.69 -9.00 -56.61
CA PHE A 99 -24.25 -9.16 -56.44
C PHE A 99 -23.51 -7.91 -56.95
N PRO A 100 -22.60 -7.32 -56.13
CA PRO A 100 -21.86 -6.12 -56.53
C PRO A 100 -20.90 -6.34 -57.69
N ILE A 101 -21.04 -5.55 -58.75
CA ILE A 101 -20.08 -5.47 -59.85
C ILE A 101 -19.59 -4.04 -60.02
N LEU A 102 -18.26 -3.89 -59.97
CA LEU A 102 -17.55 -2.64 -60.19
C LEU A 102 -16.92 -2.67 -61.59
N GLU A 103 -17.10 -1.59 -62.35
CA GLU A 103 -16.41 -1.41 -63.62
C GLU A 103 -15.03 -0.80 -63.37
N ILE A 104 -13.97 -1.49 -63.77
CA ILE A 104 -12.60 -0.99 -63.64
C ILE A 104 -12.15 -0.50 -65.02
N PRO A 105 -12.02 0.82 -65.24
CA PRO A 105 -11.58 1.37 -66.53
C PRO A 105 -10.16 0.92 -66.89
N TYR A 106 -9.86 0.90 -68.19
CA TYR A 106 -8.54 0.47 -68.69
C TYR A 106 -7.40 1.33 -68.13
N GLU A 107 -7.66 2.62 -67.92
CA GLU A 107 -6.72 3.59 -67.36
C GLU A 107 -6.39 3.33 -65.89
N GLN A 108 -7.10 2.40 -65.24
CA GLN A 108 -6.92 2.02 -63.85
C GLN A 108 -6.40 0.58 -63.73
N PRO A 109 -5.06 0.40 -63.67
CA PRO A 109 -4.48 -0.92 -63.50
C PRO A 109 -4.97 -1.60 -62.20
N PHE A 110 -5.17 -2.91 -62.24
CA PHE A 110 -5.57 -3.67 -61.04
C PHE A 110 -4.60 -3.52 -59.87
N ILE A 111 -3.31 -3.24 -60.13
CA ILE A 111 -2.33 -2.92 -59.07
C ILE A 111 -2.73 -1.67 -58.26
N ALA A 112 -3.33 -0.65 -58.89
CA ALA A 112 -3.79 0.53 -58.16
C ALA A 112 -4.98 0.21 -57.23
N VAL A 113 -5.82 -0.75 -57.64
CA VAL A 113 -6.95 -1.25 -56.83
C VAL A 113 -6.42 -2.05 -55.64
N THR A 114 -5.48 -2.97 -55.87
CA THR A 114 -4.89 -3.80 -54.81
C THR A 114 -4.06 -2.98 -53.84
N GLU A 115 -3.22 -2.04 -54.31
CA GLU A 115 -2.42 -1.15 -53.44
C GLU A 115 -3.29 -0.29 -52.53
N LYS A 116 -4.39 0.28 -53.05
CA LYS A 116 -5.32 1.08 -52.24
C LYS A 116 -6.05 0.24 -51.18
N ALA A 117 -6.52 -0.94 -51.56
CA ALA A 117 -7.16 -1.86 -50.61
C ALA A 117 -6.17 -2.33 -49.53
N PHE A 118 -4.95 -2.68 -49.92
CA PHE A 118 -3.90 -3.12 -49.00
C PHE A 118 -3.48 -2.00 -48.04
N THR A 119 -3.33 -0.77 -48.54
CA THR A 119 -3.04 0.41 -47.72
C THR A 119 -4.10 0.59 -46.63
N ARG A 120 -5.38 0.42 -46.94
CA ARG A 120 -6.47 0.50 -45.96
C ARG A 120 -6.45 -0.65 -44.96
N LEU A 121 -6.27 -1.88 -45.42
CA LEU A 121 -6.28 -3.08 -44.59
C LEU A 121 -5.11 -3.12 -43.58
N VAL A 122 -3.91 -2.70 -44.01
CA VAL A 122 -2.72 -2.65 -43.14
C VAL A 122 -2.78 -1.47 -42.16
N ASN A 123 -3.29 -0.31 -42.59
CA ASN A 123 -3.30 0.89 -41.76
C ASN A 123 -4.23 0.79 -40.54
N GLU A 124 -5.31 0.00 -40.58
CA GLU A 124 -6.21 -0.13 -39.43
C GLU A 124 -5.53 -0.80 -38.22
N GLN A 125 -4.79 -1.90 -38.43
CA GLN A 125 -4.12 -2.61 -37.34
C GLN A 125 -2.84 -1.91 -36.88
N TYR A 126 -2.04 -1.38 -37.81
CA TYR A 126 -0.81 -0.66 -37.47
C TYR A 126 -1.09 0.63 -36.71
N ALA A 127 -2.19 1.34 -37.03
CA ALA A 127 -2.55 2.58 -36.34
C ALA A 127 -2.96 2.36 -34.88
N VAL A 128 -3.54 1.22 -34.51
CA VAL A 128 -3.84 0.90 -33.09
C VAL A 128 -2.54 0.64 -32.33
N LEU A 129 -1.64 -0.17 -32.90
CA LEU A 129 -0.36 -0.50 -32.29
C LEU A 129 0.52 0.76 -32.11
N GLN A 130 0.67 1.58 -33.14
CA GLN A 130 1.45 2.83 -33.04
C GLN A 130 0.88 3.79 -31.99
N ARG A 131 -0.45 3.92 -31.91
CA ARG A 131 -1.09 4.76 -30.89
C ARG A 131 -0.89 4.21 -29.48
N SER A 132 -0.88 2.89 -29.31
CA SER A 132 -0.57 2.26 -28.02
C SER A 132 0.89 2.49 -27.60
N ILE A 133 1.84 2.37 -28.52
CA ILE A 133 3.27 2.66 -28.25
C ILE A 133 3.43 4.13 -27.85
N ALA A 134 2.83 5.06 -28.59
CA ALA A 134 2.90 6.49 -28.26
C ALA A 134 2.29 6.82 -26.90
N ALA A 135 1.18 6.15 -26.53
CA ALA A 135 0.57 6.30 -25.21
C ALA A 135 1.50 5.78 -24.10
N GLN A 136 2.12 4.62 -24.30
CA GLN A 136 3.08 4.05 -23.36
C GLN A 136 4.29 4.97 -23.13
N GLU A 137 4.93 5.45 -24.21
CA GLU A 137 6.07 6.37 -24.11
C GLU A 137 5.71 7.67 -23.37
N ARG A 138 4.51 8.19 -23.60
CA ARG A 138 4.02 9.38 -22.89
C ARG A 138 3.89 9.14 -21.40
N LEU A 139 3.31 8.01 -20.98
CA LEU A 139 3.15 7.66 -19.57
C LEU A 139 4.52 7.41 -18.90
N GLN A 140 5.42 6.69 -19.57
CA GLN A 140 6.78 6.44 -19.07
C GLN A 140 7.57 7.75 -18.87
N ARG A 141 7.46 8.70 -19.81
CA ARG A 141 8.13 10.00 -19.70
C ARG A 141 7.65 10.82 -18.49
N ILE A 142 6.38 10.70 -18.11
CA ILE A 142 5.84 11.39 -16.94
C ILE A 142 6.47 10.86 -15.65
N VAL A 143 6.57 9.54 -15.51
CA VAL A 143 7.24 8.90 -14.37
C VAL A 143 8.71 9.30 -14.29
N LEU A 144 9.43 9.27 -15.42
CA LEU A 144 10.85 9.67 -15.46
C LEU A 144 11.06 11.15 -15.14
N SER A 145 10.07 12.00 -15.43
CA SER A 145 10.11 13.43 -15.09
C SER A 145 9.66 13.75 -13.67
N GLU A 146 9.36 12.74 -12.85
CA GLU A 146 9.01 12.87 -11.42
C GLU A 146 7.85 13.84 -11.15
N ARG A 147 6.86 13.85 -12.05
CA ARG A 147 5.69 14.75 -11.93
C ARG A 147 4.58 14.24 -10.99
N GLY A 148 4.79 13.10 -10.34
CA GLY A 148 3.86 12.53 -9.36
C GLY A 148 2.63 11.84 -9.96
N LEU A 149 1.83 11.26 -9.06
CA LEU A 149 0.61 10.50 -9.38
C LEU A 149 -0.41 11.33 -10.17
N ASP A 150 -0.67 12.58 -9.77
CA ASP A 150 -1.69 13.43 -10.40
C ASP A 150 -1.41 13.68 -11.89
N ALA A 151 -0.15 13.90 -12.26
CA ALA A 151 0.24 14.08 -13.66
C ALA A 151 0.04 12.81 -14.49
N ILE A 152 0.25 11.64 -13.89
CA ILE A 152 0.00 10.34 -14.53
C ILE A 152 -1.51 10.16 -14.75
N VAL A 153 -2.33 10.41 -13.72
CA VAL A 153 -3.79 10.28 -13.79
C VAL A 153 -4.37 11.27 -14.81
N ALA A 154 -3.89 12.51 -14.85
CA ALA A 154 -4.27 13.50 -15.87
C ALA A 154 -3.95 13.03 -17.30
N ALA A 155 -2.79 12.40 -17.51
CA ALA A 155 -2.42 11.88 -18.82
C ALA A 155 -3.28 10.67 -19.23
N ILE A 156 -3.62 9.78 -18.30
CA ILE A 156 -4.53 8.65 -18.54
C ILE A 156 -5.91 9.17 -18.93
N ALA A 157 -6.45 10.15 -18.19
CA ALA A 157 -7.74 10.77 -18.48
C ALA A 157 -7.78 11.36 -19.91
N ALA A 158 -6.71 12.04 -20.32
CA ALA A 158 -6.58 12.60 -21.66
C ALA A 158 -6.46 11.53 -22.76
N LEU A 159 -5.74 10.43 -22.51
CA LEU A 159 -5.56 9.34 -23.48
C LEU A 159 -6.85 8.55 -23.71
N VAL A 160 -7.62 8.29 -22.65
CA VAL A 160 -8.92 7.59 -22.73
C VAL A 160 -10.03 8.51 -23.25
N GLY A 161 -9.87 9.83 -23.07
CA GLY A 161 -10.91 10.81 -23.39
C GLY A 161 -12.06 10.75 -22.39
N GLY A 162 -11.74 10.87 -21.10
CA GLY A 162 -12.72 10.85 -20.02
C GLY A 162 -12.13 11.16 -18.65
N THR A 163 -12.59 10.46 -17.62
CA THR A 163 -12.09 10.59 -16.24
C THR A 163 -11.23 9.38 -15.86
N ALA A 164 -10.13 9.62 -15.16
CA ALA A 164 -9.32 8.58 -14.52
C ALA A 164 -9.23 8.88 -13.00
N LEU A 165 -9.32 7.83 -12.19
CA LEU A 165 -9.23 7.89 -10.73
C LEU A 165 -8.34 6.77 -10.23
N VAL A 166 -7.55 7.06 -9.20
CA VAL A 166 -6.78 6.07 -8.47
C VAL A 166 -7.31 6.05 -7.04
N PHE A 167 -7.68 4.86 -6.58
CA PHE A 167 -8.07 4.59 -5.21
C PHE A 167 -7.01 3.74 -4.53
N ASP A 168 -6.90 3.84 -3.21
CA ASP A 168 -6.05 2.95 -2.43
C ASP A 168 -6.66 1.53 -2.34
N GLY A 169 -5.96 0.62 -1.67
CA GLY A 169 -6.43 -0.75 -1.47
C GLY A 169 -7.72 -0.87 -0.64
N ARG A 170 -8.17 0.20 0.01
CA ARG A 170 -9.41 0.29 0.81
C ARG A 170 -10.54 1.00 0.07
N GLY A 171 -10.30 1.52 -1.14
CA GLY A 171 -11.31 2.26 -1.90
C GLY A 171 -11.38 3.74 -1.56
N GLU A 172 -10.39 4.30 -0.85
CA GLU A 172 -10.28 5.74 -0.63
C GLU A 172 -9.62 6.42 -1.85
N PRO A 173 -10.13 7.56 -2.35
CA PRO A 173 -9.58 8.22 -3.51
C PRO A 173 -8.21 8.82 -3.20
N MET A 174 -7.19 8.48 -4.00
CA MET A 174 -5.84 9.03 -3.92
C MET A 174 -5.63 10.18 -4.90
N SER A 175 -6.15 10.04 -6.13
CA SER A 175 -6.03 11.02 -7.19
C SER A 175 -7.17 10.87 -8.19
N SER A 176 -7.64 11.97 -8.77
CA SER A 176 -8.74 12.00 -9.73
C SER A 176 -8.51 13.12 -10.73
N HIS A 177 -8.71 12.82 -12.01
CA HIS A 177 -8.65 13.81 -13.06
C HIS A 177 -9.68 13.54 -14.15
N ALA A 178 -10.42 14.59 -14.52
CA ALA A 178 -11.30 14.61 -15.67
C ALA A 178 -10.64 15.33 -16.85
N PHE A 179 -10.75 14.77 -18.05
CA PHE A 179 -10.26 15.43 -19.26
C PHE A 179 -11.22 16.52 -19.75
N ARG A 180 -12.53 16.23 -19.79
CA ARG A 180 -13.56 17.20 -20.19
C ARG A 180 -14.77 17.20 -19.26
N ARG A 181 -15.26 16.02 -18.88
CA ARG A 181 -16.46 15.88 -18.05
C ARG A 181 -16.11 15.20 -16.74
N GLU A 182 -16.39 15.90 -15.64
CA GLU A 182 -16.26 15.33 -14.31
C GLU A 182 -17.34 14.28 -14.03
N LEU A 183 -16.96 13.26 -13.26
CA LEU A 183 -17.90 12.32 -12.70
C LEU A 183 -18.65 12.98 -11.54
N PRO A 184 -19.97 12.83 -11.45
CA PRO A 184 -20.73 13.28 -10.29
C PRO A 184 -20.20 12.64 -9.00
N GLU A 185 -20.08 13.41 -7.91
CA GLU A 185 -19.67 12.89 -6.60
C GLU A 185 -20.43 11.63 -6.15
N PRO A 186 -21.76 11.49 -6.37
CA PRO A 186 -22.47 10.27 -6.00
C PRO A 186 -21.98 9.03 -6.76
N ALA A 187 -21.55 9.19 -8.02
CA ALA A 187 -21.00 8.08 -8.82
C ALA A 187 -19.63 7.66 -8.28
N VAL A 188 -18.77 8.63 -7.93
CA VAL A 188 -17.46 8.37 -7.32
C VAL A 188 -17.63 7.63 -5.99
N ALA A 189 -18.57 8.06 -5.14
CA ALA A 189 -18.87 7.40 -3.86
C ALA A 189 -19.37 5.95 -4.03
N ARG A 190 -20.21 5.68 -5.04
CA ARG A 190 -20.67 4.31 -5.35
C ARG A 190 -19.53 3.41 -5.83
N ILE A 191 -18.64 3.94 -6.68
CA ILE A 191 -17.42 3.22 -7.11
C ILE A 191 -16.54 2.91 -5.90
N ALA A 192 -16.29 3.89 -5.03
CA ALA A 192 -15.50 3.72 -3.81
C ALA A 192 -16.07 2.60 -2.91
N ALA A 193 -17.39 2.61 -2.67
CA ALA A 193 -18.06 1.60 -1.87
C ALA A 193 -17.97 0.19 -2.50
N GLU A 194 -18.11 0.07 -3.83
CA GLU A 194 -17.96 -1.21 -4.53
C GLU A 194 -16.52 -1.73 -4.45
N LEU A 195 -15.53 -0.87 -4.65
CA LEU A 195 -14.11 -1.21 -4.52
C LEU A 195 -13.78 -1.69 -3.10
N HIS A 196 -14.29 -0.98 -2.09
CA HIS A 196 -14.12 -1.33 -0.69
C HIS A 196 -14.68 -2.73 -0.38
N ASP A 197 -15.89 -3.03 -0.84
CA ASP A 197 -16.52 -4.33 -0.63
C ASP A 197 -15.76 -5.47 -1.35
N ARG A 198 -15.31 -5.23 -2.58
CA ARG A 198 -14.48 -6.20 -3.34
C ARG A 198 -13.12 -6.43 -2.70
N ALA A 199 -12.51 -5.39 -2.14
CA ALA A 199 -11.25 -5.51 -1.40
C ALA A 199 -11.42 -6.40 -0.16
N ARG A 200 -12.53 -6.26 0.60
CA ARG A 200 -12.85 -7.17 1.73
C ARG A 200 -13.04 -8.61 1.29
N ARG A 201 -13.61 -8.83 0.10
CA ARG A 201 -13.80 -10.16 -0.51
C ARG A 201 -12.52 -10.73 -1.14
N GLY A 202 -11.42 -9.97 -1.16
CA GLY A 202 -10.14 -10.39 -1.74
C GLY A 202 -10.17 -10.52 -3.26
N GLU A 203 -11.07 -9.82 -3.95
CA GLU A 203 -11.18 -9.87 -5.40
C GLU A 203 -10.03 -9.13 -6.09
N ARG A 204 -9.53 -9.68 -7.21
CA ARG A 204 -8.33 -9.19 -7.92
C ARG A 204 -8.47 -9.15 -9.43
N ARG A 205 -9.71 -9.12 -9.93
CA ARG A 205 -9.96 -9.12 -11.37
C ARG A 205 -10.46 -7.75 -11.79
N ALA A 206 -10.09 -7.39 -13.02
CA ALA A 206 -10.69 -6.25 -13.68
C ALA A 206 -12.21 -6.43 -13.71
N PHE A 207 -12.95 -5.36 -13.47
CA PHE A 207 -14.40 -5.38 -13.53
C PHE A 207 -14.95 -4.06 -14.06
N VAL A 208 -16.18 -4.11 -14.56
CA VAL A 208 -16.94 -2.92 -14.92
C VAL A 208 -17.72 -2.49 -13.69
N PRO A 209 -17.54 -1.26 -13.17
CA PRO A 209 -18.34 -0.75 -12.05
C PRO A 209 -19.84 -0.93 -12.28
N SER A 210 -20.55 -1.30 -11.22
CA SER A 210 -21.97 -1.68 -11.28
C SER A 210 -22.92 -0.47 -11.38
N ASP A 211 -22.37 0.75 -11.41
CA ASP A 211 -23.14 1.99 -11.54
C ASP A 211 -23.95 2.01 -12.85
N PRO A 212 -25.28 2.21 -12.78
CA PRO A 212 -26.16 2.20 -13.95
C PRO A 212 -25.78 3.25 -15.02
N ASP A 213 -25.22 4.39 -14.60
CA ASP A 213 -24.92 5.51 -15.48
C ASP A 213 -23.60 5.33 -16.25
N LEU A 214 -22.77 4.37 -15.82
CA LEU A 214 -21.44 4.13 -16.37
C LEU A 214 -21.44 3.02 -17.43
N GLY A 215 -22.10 1.90 -17.16
CA GLY A 215 -22.17 0.76 -18.08
C GLY A 215 -20.81 0.36 -18.68
N PRO A 216 -20.71 0.01 -19.98
CA PRO A 216 -19.46 -0.44 -20.61
C PRO A 216 -18.42 0.67 -20.84
N ARG A 217 -18.68 1.88 -20.35
CA ARG A 217 -17.80 3.05 -20.47
C ARG A 217 -16.74 3.09 -19.39
N ALA A 218 -16.89 2.27 -18.35
CA ALA A 218 -16.02 2.24 -17.19
C ALA A 218 -15.27 0.90 -17.09
N LEU A 219 -14.05 0.97 -16.55
CA LEU A 219 -13.25 -0.21 -16.20
C LEU A 219 -12.44 0.09 -14.95
N ALA A 220 -12.52 -0.80 -13.97
CA ALA A 220 -11.71 -0.81 -12.76
C ALA A 220 -10.65 -1.92 -12.89
N LEU A 221 -9.39 -1.55 -12.67
CA LEU A 221 -8.23 -2.42 -12.77
C LEU A 221 -7.47 -2.44 -11.43
N PRO A 222 -7.18 -3.63 -10.87
CA PRO A 222 -6.42 -3.74 -9.64
C PRO A 222 -4.93 -3.50 -9.91
N ILE A 223 -4.28 -2.82 -8.97
CA ILE A 223 -2.83 -2.63 -8.93
C ILE A 223 -2.30 -3.53 -7.81
N LEU A 224 -1.47 -4.52 -8.17
CA LEU A 224 -0.96 -5.52 -7.23
C LEU A 224 0.46 -5.17 -6.78
N ALA A 225 0.76 -5.37 -5.49
CA ALA A 225 2.12 -5.22 -4.98
C ALA A 225 3.02 -6.39 -5.43
N THR A 226 4.25 -6.07 -5.85
CA THR A 226 5.25 -7.02 -6.39
C THR A 226 5.73 -8.07 -5.37
N GLU A 227 5.60 -7.82 -4.07
CA GLU A 227 6.12 -8.71 -3.00
C GLU A 227 5.05 -9.59 -2.32
N ALA A 228 3.77 -9.47 -2.72
CA ALA A 228 2.72 -10.33 -2.17
C ALA A 228 2.67 -11.67 -2.91
N SER A 229 3.65 -12.53 -2.61
CA SER A 229 3.68 -13.97 -2.94
C SER A 229 2.30 -14.59 -2.78
N GLU A 230 1.76 -15.19 -3.85
CA GLU A 230 0.82 -16.34 -3.99
C GLU A 230 -0.24 -16.68 -2.91
N ARG A 231 -0.44 -15.85 -1.88
CA ARG A 231 -1.30 -16.05 -0.71
C ARG A 231 -1.99 -14.73 -0.37
N GLY A 232 -3.19 -14.51 -0.93
CA GLY A 232 -4.26 -13.80 -0.22
C GLY A 232 -4.16 -12.28 0.10
N GLY A 233 -3.13 -11.53 -0.31
CA GLY A 233 -3.12 -10.06 -0.16
C GLY A 233 -4.21 -9.25 -0.92
N VAL A 234 -4.62 -8.12 -0.34
CA VAL A 234 -5.53 -7.11 -0.94
C VAL A 234 -4.78 -6.33 -2.03
N PRO A 235 -5.43 -5.85 -3.12
CA PRO A 235 -4.80 -4.94 -4.08
C PRO A 235 -4.18 -3.73 -3.38
N GLN A 236 -3.03 -3.26 -3.87
CA GLN A 236 -2.37 -2.07 -3.35
C GLN A 236 -3.18 -0.80 -3.64
N ALA A 237 -3.80 -0.76 -4.80
CA ALA A 237 -4.61 0.35 -5.30
C ALA A 237 -5.53 -0.15 -6.42
N TRP A 238 -6.44 0.70 -6.87
CA TRP A 238 -7.31 0.48 -8.02
C TRP A 238 -7.25 1.66 -8.97
N LEU A 239 -7.05 1.39 -10.26
CA LEU A 239 -7.20 2.37 -11.32
C LEU A 239 -8.60 2.24 -11.93
N VAL A 240 -9.38 3.30 -11.88
CA VAL A 240 -10.70 3.36 -12.52
C VAL A 240 -10.64 4.39 -13.64
N ALA A 241 -11.13 4.03 -14.81
CA ALA A 241 -11.31 4.97 -15.91
C ALA A 241 -12.71 4.90 -16.45
N VAL A 242 -13.26 6.06 -16.80
CA VAL A 242 -14.59 6.23 -17.38
C VAL A 242 -14.49 7.11 -18.61
N LYS A 243 -14.93 6.61 -19.76
CA LYS A 243 -14.95 7.36 -21.02
C LYS A 243 -16.15 8.30 -21.10
N ASP A 244 -15.98 9.49 -21.68
CA ASP A 244 -17.05 10.52 -21.78
C ASP A 244 -18.25 10.11 -22.63
N ALA A 245 -18.04 9.26 -23.64
CA ALA A 245 -19.09 8.73 -24.50
C ALA A 245 -18.66 7.42 -25.17
N GLY A 246 -19.62 6.52 -25.38
CA GLY A 246 -19.37 5.20 -25.97
C GLY A 246 -18.58 4.26 -25.05
N GLY A 247 -18.56 2.97 -25.40
CA GLY A 247 -17.79 1.97 -24.65
C GLY A 247 -16.27 2.16 -24.79
N LEU A 248 -15.52 1.57 -23.87
CA LEU A 248 -14.06 1.51 -23.96
C LEU A 248 -13.64 0.66 -25.19
N SER A 249 -12.84 1.27 -26.06
CA SER A 249 -12.26 0.62 -27.24
C SER A 249 -11.11 -0.33 -26.84
N GLU A 250 -10.64 -1.15 -27.78
CA GLU A 250 -9.44 -1.99 -27.53
C GLU A 250 -8.21 -1.14 -27.19
N LEU A 251 -8.03 -0.02 -27.88
CA LEU A 251 -6.95 0.92 -27.57
C LEU A 251 -7.05 1.45 -26.14
N ASP A 252 -8.24 1.84 -25.69
CA ASP A 252 -8.44 2.35 -24.32
C ASP A 252 -8.07 1.27 -23.29
N ARG A 253 -8.51 0.02 -23.51
CA ARG A 253 -8.18 -1.09 -22.63
C ARG A 253 -6.67 -1.37 -22.59
N LEU A 254 -5.99 -1.32 -23.73
CA LEU A 254 -4.53 -1.48 -23.81
C LEU A 254 -3.80 -0.39 -23.02
N VAL A 255 -4.20 0.87 -23.21
CA VAL A 255 -3.64 2.02 -22.47
C VAL A 255 -3.84 1.86 -20.97
N LEU A 256 -5.04 1.43 -20.54
CA LEU A 256 -5.33 1.23 -19.12
C LEU A 256 -4.51 0.09 -18.50
N HIS A 257 -4.29 -1.01 -19.22
CA HIS A 257 -3.42 -2.08 -18.73
C HIS A 257 -1.95 -1.62 -18.61
N GLN A 258 -1.46 -0.83 -19.56
CA GLN A 258 -0.12 -0.22 -19.46
C GLN A 258 -0.03 0.76 -18.28
N ALA A 259 -1.07 1.56 -18.08
CA ALA A 259 -1.16 2.53 -16.99
C ALA A 259 -1.09 1.88 -15.61
N VAL A 260 -1.65 0.67 -15.43
CA VAL A 260 -1.55 -0.08 -14.16
C VAL A 260 -0.08 -0.24 -13.72
N THR A 261 0.81 -0.63 -14.64
CA THR A 261 2.24 -0.80 -14.33
C THR A 261 2.92 0.52 -13.98
N VAL A 262 2.57 1.59 -14.70
CA VAL A 262 3.12 2.94 -14.48
C VAL A 262 2.69 3.50 -13.12
N VAL A 263 1.41 3.37 -12.78
CA VAL A 263 0.88 3.77 -11.47
C VAL A 263 1.47 2.89 -10.36
N ALA A 264 1.62 1.57 -10.58
CA ALA A 264 2.28 0.68 -9.62
C ALA A 264 3.70 1.14 -9.29
N LEU A 265 4.48 1.52 -10.31
CA LEU A 265 5.85 2.00 -10.15
C LEU A 265 5.91 3.32 -9.35
N GLU A 266 5.00 4.25 -9.65
CA GLU A 266 4.89 5.51 -8.90
C GLU A 266 4.51 5.27 -7.42
N LEU A 267 3.57 4.37 -7.17
CA LEU A 267 3.17 3.99 -5.82
C LEU A 267 4.28 3.24 -5.06
N LEU A 268 5.11 2.45 -5.75
CA LEU A 268 6.30 1.82 -5.18
C LEU A 268 7.35 2.87 -4.77
N ARG A 269 7.60 3.89 -5.62
CA ARG A 269 8.51 5.00 -5.28
C ARG A 269 8.03 5.74 -4.04
N HIS A 270 6.75 6.10 -3.99
CA HIS A 270 6.16 6.73 -2.80
C HIS A 270 6.29 5.85 -1.55
N ARG A 271 6.11 4.53 -1.67
CA ARG A 271 6.24 3.61 -0.55
C ARG A 271 7.68 3.46 -0.06
N VAL A 272 8.69 3.47 -0.94
CA VAL A 272 10.11 3.43 -0.56
C VAL A 272 10.52 4.72 0.15
N ALA A 273 10.00 5.87 -0.28
CA ALA A 273 10.18 7.13 0.42
C ALA A 273 9.53 7.08 1.82
N ASP A 274 8.26 6.66 1.90
CA ASP A 274 7.50 6.51 3.15
C ASP A 274 8.14 5.51 4.13
N THR A 275 8.66 4.36 3.67
CA THR A 275 9.30 3.37 4.54
C THR A 275 10.69 3.80 4.99
N THR A 276 11.43 4.52 4.15
CA THR A 276 12.72 5.13 4.54
C THR A 276 12.50 6.22 5.56
N GLU A 277 11.49 7.08 5.35
CA GLU A 277 11.10 8.12 6.30
C GLU A 277 10.60 7.52 7.62
N ARG A 278 9.76 6.47 7.58
CA ARG A 278 9.33 5.73 8.79
C ARG A 278 10.49 5.04 9.50
N ARG A 279 11.46 4.49 8.77
CA ARG A 279 12.64 3.87 9.37
C ARG A 279 13.52 4.91 10.05
N LEU A 280 13.76 6.05 9.40
CA LEU A 280 14.46 7.19 10.00
C LEU A 280 13.71 7.74 11.22
N ALA A 281 12.39 7.85 11.14
CA ALA A 281 11.54 8.26 12.25
C ALA A 281 11.61 7.28 13.43
N GLY A 282 11.57 5.98 13.13
CA GLY A 282 11.74 4.89 14.11
C GLY A 282 13.11 4.90 14.77
N ASP A 283 14.18 5.12 13.99
CA ASP A 283 15.55 5.22 14.51
C ASP A 283 15.71 6.45 15.43
N VAL A 284 15.14 7.60 15.06
CA VAL A 284 15.14 8.82 15.89
C VAL A 284 14.34 8.63 17.18
N LEU A 285 13.14 8.04 17.09
CA LEU A 285 12.30 7.77 18.27
C LEU A 285 12.95 6.73 19.20
N ASN A 286 13.56 5.68 18.66
CA ASN A 286 14.30 4.70 19.47
C ASN A 286 15.49 5.35 20.19
N ALA A 287 16.26 6.20 19.50
CA ALA A 287 17.37 6.94 20.12
C ALA A 287 16.90 7.91 21.23
N LEU A 288 15.73 8.53 21.05
CA LEU A 288 15.08 9.36 22.08
C LEU A 288 14.67 8.52 23.29
N VAL A 289 14.03 7.36 23.06
CA VAL A 289 13.55 6.45 24.13
C VAL A 289 14.70 5.78 24.86
N SER A 290 15.81 5.45 24.18
CA SER A 290 17.02 4.94 24.82
C SER A 290 17.80 6.03 25.56
N GLY A 291 17.70 7.28 25.10
CA GLY A 291 18.41 8.42 25.68
C GLY A 291 19.82 8.57 25.11
N GLU A 292 20.08 7.95 23.97
CA GLU A 292 21.34 8.08 23.23
C GLU A 292 21.54 9.49 22.67
N VAL A 293 20.44 10.21 22.43
CA VAL A 293 20.45 11.52 21.77
C VAL A 293 19.53 12.49 22.50
N GLU A 294 20.08 13.64 22.92
CA GLU A 294 19.37 14.71 23.62
C GLU A 294 19.83 16.11 23.15
N GLY A 295 19.10 17.15 23.55
CA GLY A 295 19.47 18.54 23.33
C GLY A 295 19.48 18.97 21.85
N ALA A 296 20.54 19.66 21.44
CA ALA A 296 20.63 20.25 20.10
C ALA A 296 20.69 19.19 18.99
N GLU A 297 21.31 18.03 19.25
CA GLU A 297 21.38 16.95 18.25
C GLU A 297 20.00 16.31 18.04
N LEU A 298 19.22 16.12 19.12
CA LEU A 298 17.84 15.63 19.01
C LEU A 298 16.97 16.61 18.22
N THR A 299 17.08 17.91 18.53
CA THR A 299 16.37 18.98 17.82
C THR A 299 16.68 18.95 16.32
N ARG A 300 17.96 18.81 15.94
CA ARG A 300 18.41 18.74 14.54
C ARG A 300 17.86 17.52 13.81
N ARG A 301 17.71 16.38 14.50
CA ARG A 301 17.14 15.15 13.92
C ARG A 301 15.63 15.19 13.78
N LEU A 302 14.93 15.96 14.63
CA LEU A 302 13.49 16.14 14.58
C LEU A 302 13.04 17.23 13.59
N GLN A 303 13.91 18.19 13.28
CA GLN A 303 13.63 19.30 12.37
C GLN A 303 13.14 18.89 10.96
N PRO A 304 13.71 17.86 10.28
CA PRO A 304 13.22 17.42 8.97
C PRO A 304 11.76 16.95 8.98
N PHE A 305 11.25 16.54 10.14
CA PHE A 305 9.88 16.08 10.34
C PHE A 305 8.94 17.21 10.80
N GLY A 306 9.39 18.47 10.77
CA GLY A 306 8.63 19.62 11.26
C GLY A 306 8.58 19.74 12.79
N LEU A 307 9.37 18.95 13.52
CA LEU A 307 9.36 18.85 14.98
C LEU A 307 10.56 19.58 15.62
N GLY A 308 10.91 20.76 15.09
CA GLY A 308 12.05 21.55 15.58
C GLY A 308 11.74 22.51 16.74
N GLY A 309 10.45 22.72 17.06
CA GLY A 309 9.98 23.64 18.11
C GLY A 309 9.63 22.90 19.40
N ASP A 310 8.52 23.29 20.03
CA ASP A 310 7.95 22.49 21.12
C ASP A 310 7.26 21.25 20.55
N VAL A 311 7.34 20.15 21.29
CA VAL A 311 6.81 18.84 20.94
C VAL A 311 6.13 18.20 22.13
N THR A 312 5.16 17.33 21.86
CA THR A 312 4.45 16.51 22.86
C THR A 312 4.41 15.06 22.39
N ALA A 313 4.43 14.13 23.34
CA ALA A 313 4.32 12.70 23.09
C ALA A 313 2.98 12.15 23.56
N LEU A 314 2.38 11.33 22.70
CA LEU A 314 1.27 10.43 23.01
C LEU A 314 1.83 9.00 23.01
N VAL A 315 1.66 8.28 24.12
CA VAL A 315 2.05 6.88 24.26
C VAL A 315 0.78 6.04 24.34
N VAL A 316 0.70 4.99 23.52
CA VAL A 316 -0.44 4.08 23.43
C VAL A 316 0.06 2.65 23.67
N GLN A 317 -0.63 1.91 24.53
CA GLN A 317 -0.35 0.50 24.77
C GLN A 317 -1.17 -0.39 23.82
N ALA A 318 -0.50 -1.31 23.12
CA ALA A 318 -1.18 -2.28 22.28
C ALA A 318 -2.02 -3.25 23.15
N THR A 319 -3.27 -3.48 22.75
CA THR A 319 -4.26 -4.27 23.51
C THR A 319 -3.96 -5.76 23.55
N ALA A 320 -3.08 -6.25 22.67
CA ALA A 320 -2.65 -7.65 22.64
C ALA A 320 -1.12 -7.72 22.53
N PRO A 321 -0.48 -8.67 23.24
CA PRO A 321 0.95 -8.89 23.11
C PRO A 321 1.30 -9.50 21.74
N GLY A 322 2.42 -9.05 21.15
CA GLY A 322 2.99 -9.61 19.92
C GLY A 322 3.25 -8.57 18.83
N ALA A 323 4.29 -8.82 18.01
CA ALA A 323 4.77 -7.87 17.00
C ALA A 323 3.69 -7.44 15.99
N SER A 324 2.77 -8.35 15.63
CA SER A 324 1.67 -8.05 14.71
C SER A 324 0.66 -7.05 15.29
N ALA A 325 0.30 -7.19 16.58
CA ALA A 325 -0.64 -6.29 17.25
C ALA A 325 -0.04 -4.89 17.43
N VAL A 326 1.26 -4.82 17.74
CA VAL A 326 2.01 -3.57 17.87
C VAL A 326 2.10 -2.85 16.53
N ALA A 327 2.43 -3.55 15.44
CA ALA A 327 2.47 -2.97 14.09
C ALA A 327 1.08 -2.49 13.62
N ALA A 328 0.02 -3.22 13.95
CA ALA A 328 -1.35 -2.80 13.67
C ALA A 328 -1.72 -1.52 14.45
N CYS A 329 -1.33 -1.44 15.73
CA CYS A 329 -1.54 -0.25 16.56
C CYS A 329 -0.74 0.95 16.03
N GLU A 330 0.52 0.76 15.65
CA GLU A 330 1.37 1.78 15.03
C GLU A 330 0.71 2.34 13.75
N GLY A 331 0.23 1.44 12.88
CA GLY A 331 -0.50 1.82 11.68
C GLY A 331 -1.80 2.60 11.97
N ALA A 332 -2.54 2.21 13.00
CA ALA A 332 -3.77 2.87 13.42
C ALA A 332 -3.52 4.27 14.00
N VAL A 333 -2.49 4.43 14.84
CA VAL A 333 -2.08 5.74 15.39
C VAL A 333 -1.61 6.67 14.26
N ALA A 334 -0.77 6.16 13.35
CA ALA A 334 -0.33 6.94 12.20
C ALA A 334 -1.48 7.35 11.26
N ALA A 335 -2.50 6.50 11.10
CA ALA A 335 -3.70 6.85 10.35
C ALA A 335 -4.53 7.94 11.07
N ALA A 336 -4.74 7.80 12.37
CA ALA A 336 -5.49 8.78 13.16
C ALA A 336 -4.85 10.18 13.15
N LEU A 337 -3.52 10.28 13.14
CA LEU A 337 -2.82 11.56 12.99
C LEU A 337 -3.07 12.21 11.62
N ARG A 338 -3.03 11.42 10.55
CA ARG A 338 -3.32 11.92 9.19
C ARG A 338 -4.76 12.41 9.08
N ASP A 339 -5.72 11.68 9.66
CA ASP A 339 -7.14 12.06 9.65
C ASP A 339 -7.41 13.36 10.42
N GLU A 340 -6.61 13.64 11.46
CA GLU A 340 -6.65 14.90 12.21
C GLU A 340 -5.79 16.01 11.58
N ALA A 341 -5.16 15.74 10.43
CA ALA A 341 -4.24 16.65 9.75
C ALA A 341 -3.07 17.14 10.64
N VAL A 342 -2.63 16.27 11.57
CA VAL A 342 -1.51 16.55 12.48
C VAL A 342 -0.24 15.90 11.93
N GLY A 343 0.78 16.70 11.64
CA GLY A 343 2.12 16.19 11.35
C GLY A 343 2.73 15.55 12.60
N GLY A 344 3.37 14.40 12.47
CA GLY A 344 3.97 13.73 13.62
C GLY A 344 4.72 12.46 13.25
N LEU A 345 5.61 12.03 14.14
CA LEU A 345 6.36 10.79 14.01
C LEU A 345 5.72 9.71 14.86
N VAL A 346 5.54 8.51 14.31
CA VAL A 346 5.01 7.35 15.05
C VAL A 346 6.01 6.21 14.95
N ALA A 347 6.31 5.57 16.07
CA ALA A 347 7.08 4.34 16.09
C ALA A 347 6.69 3.44 17.27
N ALA A 348 6.96 2.15 17.12
CA ALA A 348 6.80 1.18 18.18
C ALA A 348 8.10 0.91 18.93
N THR A 349 8.04 0.85 20.27
CA THR A 349 9.15 0.48 21.14
C THR A 349 8.65 -0.37 22.31
N GLY A 350 9.17 -1.59 22.46
CA GLY A 350 8.92 -2.42 23.66
C GLY A 350 7.45 -2.78 23.94
N GLY A 351 6.60 -2.86 22.91
CA GLY A 351 5.16 -3.12 23.04
C GLY A 351 4.29 -1.87 23.18
N LEU A 352 4.92 -0.69 23.24
CA LEU A 352 4.27 0.61 23.22
C LEU A 352 4.38 1.23 21.83
N VAL A 353 3.40 2.05 21.47
CA VAL A 353 3.44 2.92 20.29
C VAL A 353 3.55 4.35 20.77
N CYS A 354 4.59 5.07 20.32
CA CYS A 354 4.81 6.47 20.63
C CYS A 354 4.54 7.32 19.39
N ALA A 355 3.73 8.36 19.55
CA ALA A 355 3.53 9.42 18.58
C ALA A 355 4.10 10.74 19.11
N LEU A 356 5.05 11.34 18.40
CA LEU A 356 5.59 12.66 18.69
C LEU A 356 4.97 13.69 17.74
N MET A 357 4.37 14.74 18.31
CA MET A 357 3.59 15.75 17.61
C MET A 357 4.06 17.16 17.97
N PRO A 358 3.75 18.19 17.17
CA PRO A 358 3.95 19.58 17.54
C PRO A 358 3.28 19.90 18.88
N GLY A 359 3.97 20.68 19.71
CA GLY A 359 3.45 21.16 20.98
C GLY A 359 2.29 22.13 20.76
N VAL A 360 1.16 21.84 21.39
CA VAL A 360 -0.02 22.70 21.44
C VAL A 360 -0.39 22.99 22.90
N GLY A 361 -1.30 23.92 23.13
CA GLY A 361 -1.78 24.22 24.48
C GLY A 361 -2.46 23.02 25.13
N ASP A 362 -2.39 22.93 26.46
CA ASP A 362 -2.90 21.77 27.22
C ASP A 362 -4.34 21.37 26.87
N GLU A 363 -5.27 22.33 26.77
CA GLU A 363 -6.68 22.03 26.48
C GLU A 363 -6.85 21.41 25.09
N GLU A 364 -6.20 21.98 24.07
CA GLU A 364 -6.20 21.47 22.70
C GLU A 364 -5.52 20.10 22.62
N LEU A 365 -4.43 19.90 23.37
CA LEU A 365 -3.69 18.64 23.44
C LEU A 365 -4.56 17.50 23.97
N PHE A 366 -5.29 17.74 25.06
CA PHE A 366 -6.13 16.72 25.68
C PHE A 366 -7.29 16.33 24.77
N GLU A 367 -7.92 17.30 24.09
CA GLU A 367 -8.96 17.02 23.11
C GLU A 367 -8.42 16.23 21.91
N LEU A 368 -7.27 16.64 21.36
CA LEU A 368 -6.62 15.96 20.25
C LEU A 368 -6.27 14.51 20.60
N ALA A 369 -5.65 14.29 21.76
CA ALA A 369 -5.31 12.95 22.24
C ALA A 369 -6.58 12.07 22.40
N GLY A 370 -7.66 12.64 22.93
CA GLY A 370 -8.96 11.97 23.03
C GLY A 370 -9.52 11.55 21.66
N ARG A 371 -9.47 12.43 20.65
CA ARG A 371 -9.91 12.14 19.28
C ARG A 371 -9.06 11.07 18.58
N ILE A 372 -7.75 11.10 18.78
CA ILE A 372 -6.82 10.08 18.25
C ILE A 372 -7.15 8.72 18.86
N VAL A 373 -7.24 8.63 20.19
CA VAL A 373 -7.51 7.37 20.90
C VAL A 373 -8.89 6.82 20.57
N ALA A 374 -9.90 7.68 20.38
CA ALA A 374 -11.23 7.27 19.92
C ALA A 374 -11.19 6.60 18.53
N ARG A 375 -10.40 7.15 17.58
CA ARG A 375 -10.22 6.55 16.25
C ARG A 375 -9.48 5.22 16.30
N VAL A 376 -8.40 5.14 17.08
CA VAL A 376 -7.65 3.89 17.26
C VAL A 376 -8.56 2.83 17.90
N SER A 377 -9.39 3.22 18.86
CA SER A 377 -10.38 2.33 19.50
C SER A 377 -11.39 1.78 18.49
N ALA A 378 -11.82 2.56 17.50
CA ALA A 378 -12.77 2.10 16.48
C ALA A 378 -12.19 1.00 15.57
N GLN A 379 -10.87 0.88 15.50
CA GLN A 379 -10.16 -0.12 14.69
C GLN A 379 -9.70 -1.34 15.52
N SER A 380 -9.97 -1.34 16.82
CA SER A 380 -9.53 -2.38 17.77
C SER A 380 -10.72 -3.02 18.48
N ALA A 381 -10.58 -4.29 18.89
CA ALA A 381 -11.60 -5.02 19.64
C ALA A 381 -11.77 -4.49 21.08
N SER A 382 -10.73 -3.83 21.63
CA SER A 382 -10.73 -3.20 22.94
C SER A 382 -10.15 -1.79 22.81
N PRO A 383 -10.64 -0.79 23.57
CA PRO A 383 -10.00 0.51 23.63
C PRO A 383 -8.58 0.36 24.19
N PRO A 384 -7.56 0.99 23.57
CA PRO A 384 -6.20 0.98 24.10
C PRO A 384 -6.06 2.00 25.22
N ASP A 385 -5.21 1.69 26.19
CA ASP A 385 -4.77 2.66 27.20
C ASP A 385 -3.76 3.62 26.57
N ALA A 386 -3.86 4.89 26.93
CA ALA A 386 -3.00 5.93 26.39
C ALA A 386 -2.63 6.96 27.45
N GLY A 387 -1.48 7.61 27.28
CA GLY A 387 -1.07 8.75 28.07
C GLY A 387 -0.42 9.83 27.23
N VAL A 388 -0.53 11.08 27.68
CA VAL A 388 0.01 12.26 27.00
C VAL A 388 0.86 13.10 27.95
N GLY A 389 2.03 13.52 27.46
CA GLY A 389 2.97 14.37 28.20
C GLY A 389 2.84 15.84 27.81
N ARG A 390 3.41 16.73 28.61
CA ARG A 390 3.32 18.17 28.33
C ARG A 390 4.11 18.57 27.08
N ALA A 391 3.78 19.71 26.48
CA ALA A 391 4.63 20.30 25.46
C ALA A 391 5.99 20.73 26.05
N VAL A 392 7.08 20.28 25.43
CA VAL A 392 8.47 20.60 25.81
C VAL A 392 9.29 20.94 24.57
N PRO A 393 10.39 21.70 24.67
CA PRO A 393 11.29 21.91 23.54
C PRO A 393 11.79 20.58 22.95
N ALA A 394 11.94 20.50 21.63
CA ALA A 394 12.34 19.28 20.91
C ALA A 394 13.59 18.58 21.48
N GLY A 395 14.57 19.35 21.96
CA GLY A 395 15.77 18.79 22.60
C GLY A 395 15.52 18.06 23.92
N ARG A 396 14.33 18.22 24.52
CA ARG A 396 13.86 17.57 25.75
C ARG A 396 12.69 16.61 25.50
N ALA A 397 12.46 16.20 24.25
CA ALA A 397 11.33 15.35 23.87
C ALA A 397 11.25 14.01 24.64
N ARG A 398 12.37 13.53 25.18
CA ARG A 398 12.42 12.38 26.09
C ARG A 398 11.55 12.59 27.34
N GLU A 399 11.43 13.81 27.84
CA GLU A 399 10.63 14.13 29.03
C GLU A 399 9.15 13.95 28.77
N THR A 400 8.62 14.54 27.69
CA THR A 400 7.21 14.34 27.33
C THR A 400 6.88 12.87 27.07
N PHE A 401 7.82 12.10 26.50
CA PHE A 401 7.63 10.66 26.35
C PHE A 401 7.52 9.94 27.70
N HIS A 402 8.42 10.22 28.64
CA HIS A 402 8.36 9.61 29.98
C HIS A 402 7.12 10.04 30.75
N GLU A 403 6.72 11.30 30.65
CA GLU A 403 5.48 11.80 31.24
C GLU A 403 4.25 11.07 30.69
N ALA A 404 4.13 10.96 29.36
CA ALA A 404 3.05 10.25 28.70
C ALA A 404 2.96 8.80 29.15
N ARG A 405 4.09 8.08 29.09
CA ARG A 405 4.18 6.68 29.50
C ARG A 405 3.80 6.50 30.97
N CYS A 406 4.35 7.33 31.85
CA CYS A 406 4.10 7.19 33.28
C CYS A 406 2.70 7.62 33.69
N ALA A 407 2.10 8.62 33.03
CA ALA A 407 0.70 8.97 33.25
C ALA A 407 -0.21 7.78 32.94
N MET A 408 0.02 7.14 31.79
CA MET A 408 -0.70 5.93 31.39
C MET A 408 -0.53 4.80 32.42
N GLU A 409 0.70 4.51 32.83
CA GLU A 409 1.02 3.50 33.86
C GLU A 409 0.40 3.83 35.22
N ALA A 410 0.35 5.10 35.63
CA ALA A 410 -0.21 5.55 36.90
C ALA A 410 -1.73 5.37 36.96
N VAL A 411 -2.45 5.67 35.87
CA VAL A 411 -3.91 5.43 35.78
C VAL A 411 -4.21 3.93 35.79
N LEU A 412 -3.40 3.11 35.11
CA LEU A 412 -3.48 1.65 35.16
C LEU A 412 -3.26 1.10 36.58
N LEU A 413 -2.33 1.68 37.34
CA LEU A 413 -2.06 1.32 38.75
C LEU A 413 -3.18 1.76 39.70
N GLY A 414 -3.69 2.98 39.55
CA GLY A 414 -4.74 3.55 40.41
C GLY A 414 -6.11 2.88 40.26
N GLY A 415 -6.38 2.28 39.10
CA GLY A 415 -7.62 1.55 38.81
C GLY A 415 -7.80 0.24 39.61
N GLU A 416 -6.72 -0.32 40.19
CA GLU A 416 -6.78 -1.57 40.97
C GLU A 416 -6.95 -1.33 42.49
N GLY A 417 -6.85 -0.09 42.99
CA GLY A 417 -6.68 0.16 44.44
C GLY A 417 -7.49 1.29 45.09
N ALA A 418 -8.13 2.19 44.34
CA ALA A 418 -8.87 3.32 44.93
C ALA A 418 -10.39 3.05 44.98
N ALA A 419 -10.82 2.13 45.83
CA ALA A 419 -12.18 2.16 46.36
C ALA A 419 -12.20 3.12 47.55
N ASP A 420 -12.77 4.32 47.36
CA ASP A 420 -13.09 5.19 48.49
C ASP A 420 -14.03 4.49 49.46
N ALA A 421 -13.93 4.85 50.74
CA ALA A 421 -14.65 4.26 51.87
C ALA A 421 -16.20 4.27 51.74
N ASP A 422 -16.75 4.99 50.75
CA ASP A 422 -18.19 5.15 50.50
C ASP A 422 -18.71 4.41 49.24
N GLY A 423 -17.89 3.62 48.54
CA GLY A 423 -18.37 2.69 47.51
C GLY A 423 -19.04 3.32 46.27
N VAL A 424 -18.96 4.64 46.08
CA VAL A 424 -19.45 5.32 44.88
C VAL A 424 -18.33 5.41 43.85
N ARG A 425 -18.42 4.63 42.77
CA ARG A 425 -17.60 4.82 41.57
C ARG A 425 -17.95 6.16 40.92
N ALA A 426 -17.17 7.19 41.19
CA ALA A 426 -17.22 8.41 40.40
C ALA A 426 -16.45 8.20 39.09
N GLY A 427 -17.19 7.94 38.01
CA GLY A 427 -16.69 8.06 36.63
C GLY A 427 -15.87 6.88 36.10
N THR A 428 -16.08 6.53 34.83
CA THR A 428 -15.12 5.73 34.05
C THR A 428 -13.77 6.48 34.05
N PRO A 429 -12.63 5.82 34.31
CA PRO A 429 -11.33 6.50 34.27
C PRO A 429 -11.13 7.20 32.92
N PRO A 430 -10.48 8.37 32.87
CA PRO A 430 -10.20 9.05 31.62
C PRO A 430 -9.40 8.10 30.72
N ARG A 431 -9.88 7.91 29.48
CA ARG A 431 -9.28 6.99 28.49
C ARG A 431 -7.88 7.41 28.04
N VAL A 432 -7.50 8.65 28.34
CA VAL A 432 -6.19 9.22 28.09
C VAL A 432 -5.70 9.80 29.41
N ALA A 433 -4.64 9.22 29.95
CA ALA A 433 -3.97 9.75 31.12
C ALA A 433 -3.13 10.97 30.75
N THR A 434 -3.01 11.93 31.65
CA THR A 434 -2.26 13.16 31.43
C THR A 434 -1.19 13.33 32.49
N TYR A 435 -0.24 14.22 32.24
CA TYR A 435 0.77 14.55 33.24
C TYR A 435 0.17 15.11 34.55
N ARG A 436 -1.08 15.57 34.55
CA ARG A 436 -1.79 16.05 35.75
C ARG A 436 -2.22 14.91 36.68
N ASP A 437 -2.35 13.71 36.15
CA ASP A 437 -2.74 12.51 36.90
C ASP A 437 -1.56 11.90 37.68
N LEU A 438 -0.33 12.31 37.37
CA LEU A 438 0.91 11.78 37.98
C LEU A 438 1.20 12.27 39.40
N GLY A 439 0.56 13.33 39.90
CA GLY A 439 0.98 13.95 41.16
C GLY A 439 2.45 14.47 41.16
N SER A 440 2.87 15.21 42.17
CA SER A 440 4.18 15.91 42.16
C SER A 440 5.39 14.97 42.25
N PHE A 441 5.31 13.93 43.08
CA PHE A 441 6.46 13.06 43.33
C PHE A 441 6.58 11.89 42.36
N GLN A 442 5.46 11.36 41.87
CA GLN A 442 5.45 10.31 40.85
C GLN A 442 5.99 10.85 39.51
N LEU A 443 5.70 12.12 39.18
CA LEU A 443 6.35 12.84 38.09
C LEU A 443 7.87 13.00 38.29
N LEU A 444 8.31 13.43 39.48
CA LEU A 444 9.74 13.61 39.75
C LEU A 444 10.52 12.30 39.66
N LEU A 445 9.92 11.20 40.14
CA LEU A 445 10.49 9.85 40.08
C LEU A 445 10.44 9.27 38.66
N SER A 446 9.40 9.57 37.87
CA SER A 446 9.25 9.06 36.50
C SER A 446 10.23 9.68 35.51
N LEU A 447 10.69 10.90 35.78
CA LEU A 447 11.70 11.61 35.00
C LEU A 447 13.15 11.14 35.28
N GLN A 448 13.36 10.30 36.31
CA GLN A 448 14.70 9.80 36.63
C GLN A 448 15.11 8.61 35.74
N ASP A 449 16.42 8.49 35.51
CA ASP A 449 17.04 7.30 34.92
C ASP A 449 16.61 6.03 35.69
N SER A 450 16.25 4.97 34.96
CA SER A 450 15.89 3.66 35.51
C SER A 450 16.93 3.11 36.48
N ASP A 451 18.21 3.26 36.17
CA ASP A 451 19.31 2.77 36.99
C ASP A 451 19.46 3.61 38.25
N ALA A 452 19.35 4.94 38.13
CA ALA A 452 19.40 5.85 39.27
C ALA A 452 18.22 5.61 40.22
N LEU A 453 17.02 5.42 39.67
CA LEU A 453 15.81 5.13 40.45
C LEU A 453 15.92 3.76 41.14
N ARG A 454 16.39 2.72 40.44
CA ARG A 454 16.63 1.40 41.04
C ARG A 454 17.69 1.45 42.13
N LEU A 455 18.83 2.08 41.88
CA LEU A 455 19.89 2.25 42.87
C LEU A 455 19.39 3.00 44.12
N PHE A 456 18.58 4.05 43.93
CA PHE A 456 17.94 4.76 45.04
C PHE A 456 17.00 3.83 45.82
N CYS A 457 16.09 3.12 45.14
CA CYS A 457 15.15 2.20 45.79
C CYS A 457 15.89 1.07 46.53
N ASP A 458 16.87 0.45 45.88
CA ASP A 458 17.67 -0.65 46.43
C ASP A 458 18.51 -0.19 47.62
N SER A 459 19.03 1.04 47.60
CA SER A 459 19.80 1.59 48.73
C SER A 459 18.98 1.66 50.03
N LEU A 460 17.66 1.78 49.94
CA LEU A 460 16.76 1.92 51.08
C LEU A 460 15.98 0.63 51.41
N LEU A 461 15.47 -0.07 50.40
CA LEU A 461 14.55 -1.19 50.57
C LEU A 461 15.24 -2.55 50.63
N ALA A 462 16.35 -2.72 49.91
CA ALA A 462 17.05 -4.00 49.84
C ALA A 462 17.58 -4.51 51.20
N PRO A 463 18.01 -3.67 52.18
CA PRO A 463 18.35 -4.14 53.53
C PRO A 463 17.18 -4.81 54.26
N ILE A 464 15.94 -4.39 53.99
CA ILE A 464 14.73 -4.97 54.59
C ILE A 464 14.40 -6.30 53.91
N GLU A 465 14.52 -6.35 52.59
CA GLU A 465 14.23 -7.54 51.77
C GLU A 465 15.24 -8.68 51.99
N ARG A 466 16.54 -8.33 52.10
CA ARG A 466 17.63 -9.28 52.33
C ARG A 466 17.76 -9.72 53.79
N GLY A 467 17.09 -9.02 54.71
CA GLY A 467 17.36 -9.07 56.14
C GLY A 467 17.05 -10.40 56.82
N GLU A 468 16.03 -11.16 56.43
CA GLU A 468 15.62 -12.40 57.13
C GLU A 468 14.50 -13.18 56.36
N GLY A 469 14.78 -13.67 55.14
CA GLY A 469 13.89 -14.61 54.41
C GLY A 469 12.40 -14.20 54.35
N HIS A 470 11.48 -15.10 54.75
CA HIS A 470 10.01 -14.86 54.74
C HIS A 470 9.56 -13.67 55.63
N TYR A 471 10.41 -13.19 56.55
CA TYR A 471 10.07 -12.08 57.46
C TYR A 471 10.19 -10.70 56.79
N GLY A 472 11.03 -10.57 55.75
CA GLY A 472 11.20 -9.31 55.01
C GLY A 472 9.91 -8.80 54.37
N GLY A 473 9.04 -9.69 53.89
CA GLY A 473 7.73 -9.34 53.35
C GLY A 473 6.75 -8.78 54.40
N GLU A 474 6.84 -9.24 55.65
CA GLU A 474 6.03 -8.67 56.75
C GLU A 474 6.53 -7.30 57.19
N LEU A 475 7.86 -7.11 57.22
CA LEU A 475 8.48 -5.83 57.51
C LEU A 475 8.13 -4.81 56.43
N MET A 476 8.17 -5.21 55.15
CA MET A 476 7.80 -4.33 54.03
C MET A 476 6.33 -3.88 54.11
N ARG A 477 5.39 -4.81 54.34
CA ARG A 477 3.97 -4.46 54.57
C ARG A 477 3.79 -3.54 55.78
N SER A 478 4.59 -3.74 56.83
CA SER A 478 4.52 -2.92 58.04
C SER A 478 5.07 -1.52 57.82
N LEU A 479 6.14 -1.37 57.02
CA LEU A 479 6.69 -0.08 56.59
C LEU A 479 5.66 0.70 55.79
N GLU A 480 5.08 0.06 54.76
CA GLU A 480 4.10 0.66 53.87
C GLU A 480 2.89 1.18 54.65
N ALA A 481 2.25 0.34 55.46
CA ALA A 481 1.10 0.75 56.26
C ALA A 481 1.45 1.85 57.30
N PHE A 482 2.65 1.82 57.88
CA PHE A 482 3.10 2.87 58.81
C PHE A 482 3.28 4.21 58.11
N ILE A 483 3.88 4.21 56.92
CA ILE A 483 4.08 5.42 56.11
C ILE A 483 2.74 5.94 55.57
N GLU A 484 1.86 5.08 55.05
CA GLU A 484 0.53 5.46 54.56
C GLU A 484 -0.35 6.09 55.65
N CYS A 485 -0.20 5.65 56.89
CA CYS A 485 -0.85 6.24 58.05
C CYS A 485 -0.06 7.43 58.64
N ASN A 486 0.89 8.02 57.90
CA ASN A 486 1.71 9.16 58.30
C ASN A 486 2.43 8.96 59.66
N GLY A 487 2.87 7.74 59.94
CA GLY A 487 3.52 7.36 61.20
C GLY A 487 2.58 7.17 62.40
N GLN A 488 1.26 7.13 62.18
CA GLN A 488 0.28 6.89 63.25
C GLN A 488 0.20 5.41 63.63
N TRP A 489 0.74 5.07 64.79
CA TRP A 489 0.84 3.68 65.27
C TRP A 489 -0.50 2.94 65.35
N GLU A 490 -1.55 3.57 65.86
CA GLU A 490 -2.86 2.91 66.05
C GLU A 490 -3.58 2.67 64.72
N ALA A 491 -3.50 3.62 63.79
CA ALA A 491 -4.10 3.51 62.47
C ALA A 491 -3.40 2.42 61.64
N ALA A 492 -2.06 2.40 61.64
CA ALA A 492 -1.27 1.41 60.94
C ALA A 492 -1.45 -0.01 61.51
N ALA A 493 -1.49 -0.15 62.84
CA ALA A 493 -1.73 -1.44 63.50
C ALA A 493 -3.12 -2.00 63.17
N ARG A 494 -4.14 -1.12 63.12
CA ARG A 494 -5.51 -1.50 62.71
C ARG A 494 -5.55 -1.95 61.25
N ARG A 495 -4.89 -1.23 60.33
CA ARG A 495 -4.79 -1.57 58.89
C ARG A 495 -4.14 -2.94 58.66
N LEU A 496 -3.16 -3.30 59.49
CA LEU A 496 -2.44 -4.57 59.41
C LEU A 496 -3.06 -5.70 60.24
N TYR A 497 -4.18 -5.45 60.93
CA TYR A 497 -4.80 -6.38 61.87
C TYR A 497 -3.83 -6.96 62.91
N CYS A 498 -2.94 -6.11 63.45
CA CYS A 498 -1.95 -6.52 64.45
C CYS A 498 -1.97 -5.61 65.70
N HIS A 499 -1.34 -6.06 66.79
CA HIS A 499 -1.25 -5.25 68.00
C HIS A 499 -0.19 -4.14 67.84
N ARG A 500 -0.43 -2.95 68.42
CA ARG A 500 0.50 -1.80 68.33
C ARG A 500 1.94 -2.12 68.76
N HIS A 501 2.10 -3.03 69.73
CA HIS A 501 3.42 -3.45 70.22
C HIS A 501 4.17 -4.30 69.19
N THR A 502 3.46 -5.11 68.42
CA THR A 502 4.01 -5.90 67.31
C THR A 502 4.46 -4.99 66.18
N LEU A 503 3.63 -3.99 65.80
CA LEU A 503 4.02 -3.01 64.79
C LEU A 503 5.27 -2.23 65.23
N ARG A 504 5.33 -1.78 66.49
CA ARG A 504 6.50 -1.06 67.02
C ARG A 504 7.77 -1.91 67.00
N TYR A 505 7.67 -3.21 67.28
CA TYR A 505 8.80 -4.12 67.13
C TYR A 505 9.28 -4.22 65.68
N ARG A 506 8.34 -4.39 64.72
CA ARG A 506 8.67 -4.46 63.29
C ARG A 506 9.29 -3.17 62.76
N ILE A 507 8.77 -2.00 63.15
CA ILE A 507 9.34 -0.71 62.77
C ILE A 507 10.75 -0.53 63.34
N ARG A 508 11.00 -0.86 64.61
CA ARG A 508 12.35 -0.83 65.19
C ARG A 508 13.34 -1.74 64.45
N LYS A 509 12.89 -2.94 64.07
CA LYS A 509 13.74 -3.86 63.28
C LYS A 509 14.08 -3.27 61.91
N ILE A 510 13.17 -2.51 61.29
CA ILE A 510 13.44 -1.81 60.03
C ILE A 510 14.45 -0.68 60.22
N GLU A 511 14.32 0.09 61.30
CA GLU A 511 15.29 1.13 61.68
C GLU A 511 16.68 0.53 61.92
N GLU A 512 16.78 -0.62 62.58
CA GLU A 512 18.02 -1.38 62.79
C GLU A 512 18.65 -1.87 61.47
N LEU A 513 17.84 -2.41 60.55
CA LEU A 513 18.31 -2.95 59.27
C LEU A 513 18.77 -1.87 58.30
N THR A 514 18.16 -0.68 58.35
CA THR A 514 18.38 0.40 57.38
C THR A 514 19.25 1.52 57.92
N GLY A 515 19.44 1.60 59.24
CA GLY A 515 20.14 2.71 59.90
C GLY A 515 19.39 4.04 59.84
N ARG A 516 18.07 4.02 59.62
CA ARG A 516 17.20 5.20 59.48
C ARG A 516 16.24 5.34 60.66
N ASP A 517 15.71 6.54 60.88
CA ASP A 517 14.75 6.86 61.95
C ASP A 517 13.35 7.14 61.37
N LEU A 518 12.40 6.22 61.55
CA LEU A 518 11.04 6.39 61.04
C LEU A 518 10.19 7.36 61.87
N GLY A 519 10.73 7.86 63.00
CA GLY A 519 10.25 9.04 63.69
C GLY A 519 10.54 10.34 62.94
N SER A 520 11.57 10.38 62.09
CA SER A 520 11.95 11.53 61.27
C SER A 520 11.04 11.69 60.06
N ALA A 521 10.51 12.89 59.85
CA ALA A 521 9.72 13.21 58.65
C ALA A 521 10.55 13.03 57.36
N ARG A 522 11.85 13.33 57.42
CA ARG A 522 12.76 13.19 56.27
C ARG A 522 12.90 11.73 55.84
N ASP A 523 13.22 10.84 56.77
CA ASP A 523 13.41 9.43 56.45
C ASP A 523 12.09 8.78 56.00
N ARG A 524 10.95 9.17 56.60
CA ARG A 524 9.63 8.74 56.11
C ARG A 524 9.36 9.15 54.67
N ILE A 525 9.75 10.37 54.26
CA ILE A 525 9.62 10.82 52.87
C ILE A 525 10.56 10.03 51.97
N GLU A 526 11.81 9.79 52.37
CA GLU A 526 12.76 8.99 51.58
C GLU A 526 12.25 7.56 51.36
N PHE A 527 11.71 6.90 52.39
CA PHE A 527 11.07 5.59 52.23
C PHE A 527 9.78 5.63 51.43
N TRP A 528 8.95 6.65 51.59
CA TRP A 528 7.75 6.81 50.77
C TRP A 528 8.11 6.93 49.29
N LEU A 529 9.12 7.74 48.95
CA LEU A 529 9.65 7.87 47.59
C LEU A 529 10.23 6.56 47.07
N ALA A 530 10.97 5.82 47.90
CA ALA A 530 11.53 4.53 47.51
C ALA A 530 10.44 3.48 47.23
N LEU A 531 9.39 3.45 48.06
CA LEU A 531 8.24 2.56 47.85
C LEU A 531 7.52 2.87 46.53
N ARG A 532 7.25 4.16 46.25
CA ARG A 532 6.62 4.61 45.00
C ARG A 532 7.54 4.41 43.79
N GLY A 533 8.84 4.64 43.96
CA GLY A 533 9.85 4.38 42.93
C GLY A 533 9.96 2.91 42.54
N ARG A 534 9.84 2.00 43.51
CA ARG A 534 9.86 0.55 43.27
C ARG A 534 8.64 0.08 42.48
N GLU A 535 7.45 0.61 42.77
CA GLU A 535 6.23 0.32 41.98
C GLU A 535 6.41 0.66 40.50
N ILE A 536 7.05 1.81 40.23
CA ILE A 536 7.40 2.27 38.87
C ILE A 536 8.48 1.37 38.24
N ALA A 537 9.48 0.93 39.02
CA ALA A 537 10.61 0.14 38.53
C ALA A 537 10.29 -1.34 38.24
N VAL A 538 9.34 -1.95 38.99
CA VAL A 538 8.98 -3.37 38.89
C VAL A 538 8.09 -3.68 37.67
N ARG A 539 7.27 -2.71 37.21
CA ARG A 539 6.41 -2.89 36.02
C ARG A 539 7.11 -2.55 34.68
N ARG A 540 8.39 -2.12 34.69
CA ARG A 540 9.22 -2.03 33.46
C ARG A 540 9.61 -3.44 32.99
N PRO A 541 9.23 -3.90 31.78
CA PRO A 541 9.63 -5.21 31.27
C PRO A 541 11.16 -5.29 31.19
N ALA A 542 11.72 -6.46 31.49
CA ALA A 542 13.17 -6.75 31.52
C ALA A 542 13.90 -6.64 30.15
N GLY A 543 13.33 -5.93 29.17
CA GLY A 543 13.89 -5.71 27.83
C GLY A 543 14.23 -4.25 27.51
N SER A 544 14.15 -3.33 28.46
CA SER A 544 14.48 -1.90 28.25
C SER A 544 15.85 -1.52 28.82
N ASP A 545 16.84 -2.42 28.76
CA ASP A 545 18.21 -2.16 29.20
C ASP A 545 19.10 -1.84 27.99
N PRO A 546 19.47 -0.56 27.76
CA PRO A 546 20.40 -0.18 26.68
C PRO A 546 21.86 -0.53 26.99
N ARG A 547 22.18 -1.12 28.15
CA ARG A 547 23.54 -1.49 28.57
C ARG A 547 23.77 -2.99 28.74
N ALA A 548 22.78 -3.84 28.46
CA ALA A 548 23.06 -5.26 28.29
C ALA A 548 23.95 -5.42 27.03
N PRO A 549 25.18 -5.97 27.14
CA PRO A 549 25.97 -6.26 25.95
C PRO A 549 25.14 -7.21 25.08
N ALA A 550 24.91 -6.81 23.83
CA ALA A 550 24.33 -7.69 22.82
C ALA A 550 25.17 -8.97 22.82
N LEU A 551 24.66 -10.03 23.43
CA LEU A 551 25.22 -11.36 23.26
C LEU A 551 25.10 -11.65 21.78
N ALA A 552 26.25 -11.55 21.12
CA ALA A 552 26.43 -11.87 19.72
C ALA A 552 25.95 -13.31 19.48
N ASN A 553 24.73 -13.47 18.98
CA ASN A 553 24.34 -14.69 18.29
C ASN A 553 24.97 -14.64 16.89
N GLY A 554 26.29 -14.85 16.88
CA GLY A 554 27.10 -15.11 15.70
C GLY A 554 27.78 -16.46 15.87
N LEU A 555 27.29 -17.44 15.12
CA LEU A 555 28.06 -18.55 14.57
C LEU A 555 28.72 -19.50 15.59
N THR A 556 27.96 -20.44 16.13
CA THR A 556 28.55 -21.73 16.52
C THR A 556 28.90 -22.51 15.26
N GLY A 557 30.18 -22.44 14.89
CA GLY A 557 30.79 -23.39 13.97
C GLY A 557 30.73 -24.80 14.54
N THR A 558 30.04 -25.68 13.83
CA THR A 558 30.04 -27.11 14.09
C THR A 558 31.41 -27.68 13.69
N ARG A 559 32.26 -27.94 14.69
CA ARG A 559 33.47 -28.76 14.53
C ARG A 559 33.06 -30.21 14.29
N ALA A 560 33.53 -30.75 13.17
CA ALA A 560 33.55 -32.17 12.85
C ALA A 560 34.56 -32.92 13.72
N SER A 561 34.11 -34.02 14.32
CA SER A 561 34.82 -35.22 14.81
C SER A 561 33.69 -36.07 15.41
N GLY A 562 33.41 -37.33 15.10
CA GLY A 562 34.02 -38.39 14.31
C GLY A 562 33.31 -39.67 14.76
N GLU A 563 33.19 -40.63 13.85
CA GLU A 563 32.91 -42.05 14.09
C GLU A 563 31.47 -42.51 14.39
N GLY A 564 30.98 -43.39 13.51
CA GLY A 564 30.39 -44.66 13.96
C GLY A 564 29.02 -45.02 13.42
N GLY A 565 28.99 -45.82 12.34
CA GLY A 565 28.13 -47.00 12.33
C GLY A 565 26.85 -46.98 11.46
N ALA A 566 27.02 -47.55 10.27
CA ALA A 566 26.20 -48.62 9.70
C ALA A 566 24.78 -48.34 9.12
N ASP A 567 24.67 -48.85 7.89
CA ASP A 567 23.54 -49.47 7.20
C ASP A 567 22.43 -48.62 6.58
N GLY A 568 22.23 -48.87 5.27
CA GLY A 568 20.88 -48.86 4.71
C GLY A 568 20.67 -48.23 3.34
N ARG A 569 21.33 -48.74 2.30
CA ARG A 569 20.82 -48.92 0.91
C ARG A 569 19.94 -47.83 0.26
N GLY A 570 20.42 -47.34 -0.89
CA GLY A 570 19.66 -47.48 -2.14
C GLY A 570 19.54 -46.25 -3.06
N GLY A 571 20.17 -46.34 -4.24
CA GLY A 571 19.68 -45.77 -5.50
C GLY A 571 20.03 -44.31 -5.78
N ALA A 572 21.18 -43.99 -6.40
CA ALA A 572 21.45 -44.01 -7.85
C ALA A 572 21.02 -42.73 -8.59
N GLY A 573 22.02 -42.06 -9.22
CA GLY A 573 21.83 -41.42 -10.52
C GLY A 573 22.43 -40.00 -10.74
N GLY A 574 23.61 -39.94 -11.37
CA GLY A 574 24.09 -38.81 -12.21
C GLY A 574 24.96 -37.75 -11.51
N VAL A 575 26.30 -37.67 -11.59
CA VAL A 575 27.26 -37.61 -12.74
C VAL A 575 26.99 -36.40 -13.65
N ARG A 576 27.90 -35.47 -13.98
CA ARG A 576 29.28 -35.12 -13.60
C ARG A 576 29.52 -33.68 -14.07
N LEU A 577 30.33 -32.93 -13.34
CA LEU A 577 31.05 -31.74 -13.79
C LEU A 577 32.35 -32.14 -14.50
N LEU A 578 32.69 -31.43 -15.57
CA LEU A 578 34.00 -31.25 -16.21
C LEU A 578 34.06 -29.73 -16.49
N GLY A 579 35.11 -28.95 -16.26
CA GLY A 579 36.53 -29.23 -16.08
C GLY A 579 37.30 -28.19 -16.91
N ALA A 580 38.00 -27.29 -16.21
CA ALA A 580 39.18 -26.47 -16.56
C ALA A 580 39.54 -26.07 -18.02
N GLU A 581 39.71 -24.75 -18.23
CA GLU A 581 40.84 -23.94 -18.80
C GLU A 581 41.92 -24.56 -19.75
N PRO A 582 42.82 -23.79 -20.45
CA PRO A 582 43.13 -22.33 -20.41
C PRO A 582 43.41 -21.63 -21.78
N ASP A 583 43.75 -20.33 -21.67
CA ASP A 583 44.88 -19.60 -22.32
C ASP A 583 44.67 -18.53 -23.43
N ALA A 584 45.31 -17.39 -23.14
CA ALA A 584 45.92 -16.33 -23.97
C ALA A 584 45.10 -15.56 -25.02
N ASP A 585 45.06 -14.21 -24.90
CA ASP A 585 45.94 -13.33 -25.70
C ASP A 585 45.90 -11.86 -25.22
N ALA A 586 46.99 -11.15 -25.47
CA ALA A 586 47.30 -9.78 -25.10
C ALA A 586 46.58 -8.73 -25.97
N GLY A 587 46.46 -7.49 -25.45
CA GLY A 587 45.92 -6.37 -26.22
C GLY A 587 46.00 -5.03 -25.48
N ASP A 588 47.16 -4.39 -25.63
CA ASP A 588 47.51 -3.03 -25.25
C ASP A 588 46.57 -1.97 -25.89
N GLY A 589 46.39 -0.80 -25.27
CA GLY A 589 45.60 0.28 -25.87
C GLY A 589 45.16 1.42 -24.95
N ALA A 590 46.10 2.31 -24.63
CA ALA A 590 45.82 3.65 -24.10
C ALA A 590 44.98 4.51 -25.07
N GLY A 591 44.14 5.41 -24.54
CA GLY A 591 43.43 6.40 -25.34
C GLY A 591 42.61 7.39 -24.51
N ALA A 592 43.25 8.48 -24.10
CA ALA A 592 42.60 9.70 -23.62
C ALA A 592 41.81 10.40 -24.74
N GLY A 593 40.76 11.15 -24.39
CA GLY A 593 40.12 12.06 -25.34
C GLY A 593 38.82 12.66 -24.81
N ALA A 594 38.89 13.95 -24.45
CA ALA A 594 37.77 14.80 -24.07
C ALA A 594 36.83 15.12 -25.23
N ALA A 595 35.54 15.23 -24.94
CA ALA A 595 34.60 16.26 -25.41
C ALA A 595 33.31 16.17 -24.59
#